data_AF-A0A356P935-F1
#
_entry.id   AF-A0A356P935-F1
#
_cell.length_a   1.000
_cell.length_b   1.000
_cell.length_c   1.000
_cell.angle_alpha   90.00
_cell.angle_beta   90.00
_cell.angle_gamma   90.00
#
_symmetry.space_group_name_H-M   'P 1'
#
loop_
_entity.id
_entity.type
_entity.pdbx_description
1 polymer ?
#
loop_
_entity_poly.entity_id
_entity_poly.type
_entity_poly.pdbx_seq_one_letter_code
_entity_poly.pdbx_strand_id
1 'polypeptide(L)'
;MNTVKLYQVTTTKTHQTSEQGVSFSLYPWIGNNRDYDGSDDGGKDYVLPDGFEVSDSSTGERQIYNAKGEYCGITNKHNSPCLLTSEGDIVLKRA
;
A
#
# COMPACT_ATOMS: atom_id res chain seq x y z
N MET A 1 13.98 3.88 -13.77
CA MET A 1 12.89 3.01 -13.28
C MET A 1 12.55 3.48 -11.89
N ASN A 2 11.33 3.95 -11.67
CA ASN A 2 10.89 4.41 -10.36
C ASN A 2 10.31 3.23 -9.58
N THR A 3 10.63 3.12 -8.29
CA THR A 3 10.18 2.02 -7.45
C THR A 3 9.63 2.54 -6.14
N VAL A 4 8.66 1.82 -5.57
CA VAL A 4 8.10 2.10 -4.25
C VAL A 4 8.25 0.88 -3.35
N LYS A 5 8.65 1.11 -2.10
CA LYS A 5 8.66 0.07 -1.07
C LYS A 5 7.26 -0.05 -0.49
N LEU A 6 6.67 -1.24 -0.61
CA LEU A 6 5.39 -1.58 -0.01
C LEU A 6 5.54 -2.76 0.95
N TYR A 7 4.83 -2.67 2.06
CA TYR A 7 4.79 -3.65 3.12
C TYR A 7 3.51 -4.46 2.95
N GLN A 8 3.64 -5.78 2.77
CA GLN A 8 2.48 -6.66 2.81
C GLN A 8 2.12 -6.90 4.27
N VAL A 9 1.07 -6.23 4.73
CA VAL A 9 0.60 -6.32 6.11
C VAL A 9 -0.41 -7.45 6.22
N THR A 10 -0.18 -8.36 7.17
CA THR A 10 -1.16 -9.37 7.56
C THR A 10 -1.69 -9.02 8.95
N THR A 11 -2.95 -8.65 9.02
CA THR A 11 -3.63 -8.33 10.27
C THR A 11 -4.43 -9.53 10.74
N THR A 12 -4.13 -10.03 11.93
CA THR A 12 -4.75 -11.24 12.52
C THR A 12 -5.73 -10.90 13.64
N LYS A 13 -5.70 -9.66 14.16
CA LYS A 13 -6.64 -9.18 15.17
C LYS A 13 -6.89 -7.68 14.98
N THR A 14 -8.15 -7.30 15.08
CA THR A 14 -8.69 -5.94 14.95
C THR A 14 -10.01 -5.83 15.71
N HIS A 15 -10.54 -4.61 15.85
CA HIS A 15 -11.90 -4.40 16.38
C HIS A 15 -12.99 -4.95 15.46
N GLN A 16 -12.81 -4.85 14.13
CA GLN A 16 -13.76 -5.37 13.15
C GLN A 16 -13.12 -6.49 12.33
N THR A 17 -13.72 -7.69 12.32
CA THR A 17 -13.19 -8.85 11.58
C THR A 17 -12.98 -8.57 10.08
N SER A 18 -13.74 -7.65 9.50
CA SER A 18 -13.57 -7.19 8.11
C SER A 18 -12.25 -6.47 7.83
N GLU A 19 -11.56 -6.00 8.87
CA GLU A 19 -10.24 -5.36 8.77
C GLU A 19 -9.09 -6.37 8.87
N GLN A 20 -9.40 -7.63 9.18
CA GLN A 20 -8.42 -8.71 9.19
C GLN A 20 -8.14 -9.20 7.77
N GLY A 21 -6.93 -9.73 7.57
CA GLY A 21 -6.49 -10.23 6.28
C GLY A 21 -5.23 -9.54 5.77
N VAL A 22 -5.04 -9.56 4.45
CA VAL A 22 -3.83 -9.06 3.80
C VAL A 22 -4.11 -7.73 3.12
N SER A 23 -3.30 -6.72 3.45
CA SER A 23 -3.29 -5.40 2.83
C SER A 23 -1.86 -4.99 2.45
N PHE A 24 -1.72 -3.85 1.78
CA PHE A 24 -0.43 -3.28 1.44
C PHE A 24 -0.35 -1.84 1.95
N SER A 25 0.82 -1.47 2.47
CA SER A 25 1.06 -0.17 3.10
C SER A 25 2.36 0.45 2.60
N LEU A 26 2.41 1.79 2.59
CA LEU A 26 3.65 2.56 2.38
C LEU A 26 4.52 2.63 3.66
N TYR A 27 3.98 2.17 4.78
CA TYR A 27 4.61 2.18 6.09
C TYR A 27 4.73 0.76 6.66
N PRO A 28 5.81 0.47 7.40
CA PRO A 28 5.93 -0.77 8.13
C PRO A 28 4.85 -0.87 9.22
N TRP A 29 4.54 -2.10 9.61
CA TRP A 29 3.73 -2.42 10.76
C TRP A 29 4.45 -2.02 12.05
N ILE A 30 3.90 -1.04 12.78
CA ILE A 30 4.51 -0.47 13.99
C ILE A 30 4.05 -1.15 15.29
N GLY A 31 3.94 -2.47 15.24
CA GLY A 31 3.76 -3.31 16.42
C GLY A 31 2.31 -3.59 16.79
N ASN A 32 2.18 -4.48 17.77
CA ASN A 32 0.91 -5.01 18.23
C ASN A 32 0.48 -4.33 19.52
N ASN A 33 -0.83 -4.31 19.77
CA ASN A 33 -1.41 -3.80 21.00
C ASN A 33 -2.60 -4.67 21.45
N ARG A 34 -3.33 -4.21 22.47
CA ARG A 34 -4.47 -4.95 23.04
C ARG A 34 -5.53 -5.30 21.99
N ASP A 35 -5.71 -4.46 21.00
CA ASP A 35 -6.82 -4.51 20.04
C ASP A 35 -6.38 -4.90 18.63
N TYR A 36 -5.08 -4.75 18.33
CA TYR A 36 -4.50 -5.01 17.02
C TYR A 36 -3.30 -5.97 17.12
N ASP A 37 -3.34 -7.06 16.37
CA ASP A 37 -2.19 -7.95 16.14
C ASP A 37 -1.98 -8.12 14.63
N GLY A 38 -0.72 -8.11 14.22
CA GLY A 38 -0.34 -8.31 12.83
C GLY A 38 1.17 -8.37 12.65
N SER A 39 1.59 -8.36 11.40
CA SER A 39 2.99 -8.27 10.98
C SER A 39 3.06 -7.81 9.54
N ASP A 40 4.24 -7.36 9.11
CA ASP A 40 4.56 -7.16 7.70
C ASP A 40 5.69 -8.07 7.24
N ASP A 41 5.95 -8.06 5.93
CA ASP A 41 6.96 -8.89 5.28
C ASP A 41 8.35 -8.25 5.16
N GLY A 42 8.62 -7.19 5.93
CA GLY A 42 9.85 -6.39 5.88
C GLY A 42 9.90 -5.37 4.74
N GLY A 43 8.87 -5.32 3.90
CA GLY A 43 8.77 -4.41 2.78
C GLY A 43 9.54 -4.89 1.54
N LYS A 44 8.90 -4.81 0.38
CA LYS A 44 9.48 -5.17 -0.92
C LYS A 44 9.33 -4.01 -1.89
N ASP A 45 10.27 -3.92 -2.83
CA ASP A 45 10.25 -2.88 -3.85
C ASP A 45 9.39 -3.33 -5.05
N TYR A 46 8.52 -2.44 -5.49
CA TYR A 46 7.61 -2.63 -6.62
C TYR A 46 7.85 -1.54 -7.66
N VAL A 47 7.71 -1.90 -8.93
CA VAL A 47 7.88 -0.96 -10.04
C VAL A 47 6.66 -0.05 -10.11
N LEU A 48 6.89 1.27 -10.06
CA LEU A 48 5.87 2.26 -10.36
C LEU A 48 5.76 2.45 -11.88
N PRO A 49 4.55 2.52 -12.44
CA PRO A 49 4.36 2.89 -13.84
C PRO A 49 4.90 4.29 -14.12
N ASP A 50 5.23 4.57 -15.37
CA ASP A 50 5.75 5.88 -15.77
C ASP A 50 4.73 6.99 -15.45
N GLY A 51 5.23 8.11 -14.93
CA GLY A 51 4.42 9.24 -14.51
C GLY A 51 3.77 9.09 -13.13
N PHE A 52 3.91 7.94 -12.46
CA PHE A 52 3.52 7.80 -11.06
C PHE A 52 4.66 8.19 -10.13
N GLU A 53 4.30 8.83 -9.03
CA GLU A 53 5.24 9.26 -8.01
C GLU A 53 4.73 9.03 -6.59
N VAL A 54 5.66 8.96 -5.66
CA VAL A 54 5.38 8.93 -4.22
C VAL A 54 5.69 10.32 -3.69
N SER A 55 4.72 10.94 -3.04
CA SER A 55 4.89 12.24 -2.42
C SER A 55 4.10 12.31 -1.12
N ASP A 56 4.41 13.30 -0.28
CA ASP A 56 3.68 13.53 0.95
C ASP A 56 2.45 14.43 0.65
N SER A 57 1.32 14.08 1.25
CA SER A 57 0.10 14.88 1.20
C SER A 57 0.27 16.19 1.99
N SER A 58 -0.73 17.07 1.92
CA SER A 58 -0.75 18.30 2.75
C SER A 58 -0.80 18.04 4.25
N THR A 59 -1.16 16.82 4.67
CA THR A 59 -1.15 16.37 6.07
C THR A 59 0.13 15.61 6.45
N GLY A 60 1.08 15.46 5.51
CA GLY A 60 2.35 14.76 5.72
C GLY A 60 2.29 13.24 5.56
N GLU A 61 1.16 12.71 5.06
CA GLU A 61 1.02 11.28 4.79
C GLU A 61 1.56 10.95 3.41
N ARG A 62 2.41 9.93 3.34
CA ARG A 62 2.98 9.45 2.09
C ARG A 62 1.90 8.77 1.26
N GLN A 63 1.77 9.22 0.02
CA GLN A 63 0.75 8.80 -0.92
C GLN A 63 1.37 8.57 -2.30
N ILE A 64 0.65 7.83 -3.16
CA ILE A 64 1.02 7.65 -4.56
C ILE A 64 0.10 8.54 -5.40
N TYR A 65 0.69 9.28 -6.34
CA TYR A 65 -0.02 10.13 -7.28
C TYR A 65 0.26 9.68 -8.72
N ASN A 66 -0.75 9.76 -9.59
CA ASN A 66 -0.57 9.53 -11.02
C ASN A 66 0.00 10.77 -11.73
N ALA A 67 0.24 10.66 -13.04
CA ALA A 67 0.80 11.75 -13.85
C ALA A 67 -0.07 13.01 -13.92
N LYS A 68 -1.34 12.93 -13.51
CA LYS A 68 -2.28 14.05 -13.42
C LYS A 68 -2.30 14.70 -12.02
N GLY A 69 -1.51 14.18 -11.07
CA GLY A 69 -1.50 14.61 -9.67
C GLY A 69 -2.67 14.06 -8.84
N GLU A 70 -3.38 13.04 -9.33
CA GLU A 70 -4.51 12.44 -8.61
C GLU A 70 -4.02 11.34 -7.67
N TYR A 71 -4.57 11.32 -6.45
CA TYR A 71 -4.27 10.30 -5.45
C TYR A 71 -4.70 8.90 -5.93
N CYS A 72 -3.80 7.93 -5.77
CA CYS A 72 -4.01 6.53 -6.10
C CYS A 72 -3.97 5.68 -4.82
N GLY A 73 -5.13 5.14 -4.45
CA GLY A 73 -5.24 4.23 -3.30
C GLY A 73 -4.56 2.89 -3.58
N ILE A 74 -4.08 2.24 -2.53
CA ILE A 74 -3.46 0.91 -2.61
C ILE A 74 -4.48 -0.14 -2.13
N THR A 75 -4.69 -1.16 -2.93
CA THR A 75 -5.53 -2.31 -2.58
C THR A 75 -4.80 -3.63 -2.82
N ASN A 76 -5.36 -4.72 -2.30
CA ASN A 76 -4.89 -6.07 -2.54
C ASN A 76 -5.74 -6.74 -3.65
N LYS A 77 -5.11 -7.14 -4.74
CA LYS A 77 -5.73 -7.92 -5.82
C LYS A 77 -4.96 -9.23 -6.01
N HIS A 78 -5.55 -10.34 -5.55
CA HIS A 78 -4.94 -11.68 -5.60
C HIS A 78 -3.54 -11.74 -4.97
N ASN A 79 -3.37 -11.21 -3.76
CA ASN A 79 -2.08 -11.12 -3.04
C ASN A 79 -1.00 -10.30 -3.75
N SER A 80 -1.42 -9.34 -4.58
CA SER A 80 -0.52 -8.39 -5.24
C SER A 80 -0.98 -6.96 -4.94
N PRO A 81 -0.05 -6.00 -4.72
CA PRO A 81 -0.42 -4.61 -4.54
C PRO A 81 -0.96 -4.05 -5.86
N CYS A 82 -2.07 -3.34 -5.77
CA CYS A 82 -2.76 -2.74 -6.90
C CYS A 82 -3.05 -1.28 -6.61
N LEU A 83 -2.76 -0.41 -7.56
CA LEU A 83 -3.16 1.00 -7.52
C LEU A 83 -4.57 1.14 -8.06
N LEU A 84 -5.42 1.85 -7.32
CA LEU A 84 -6.74 2.28 -7.75
C LEU A 84 -6.61 3.65 -8.41
N THR A 85 -6.90 3.72 -9.69
CA THR A 85 -6.85 4.97 -10.47
C THR A 85 -8.21 5.26 -11.10
N SER A 86 -8.42 6.51 -11.53
CA SER A 86 -9.61 6.92 -12.28
C SER A 86 -9.76 6.21 -13.64
N GLU A 87 -8.67 5.67 -14.18
CA GLU A 87 -8.61 4.99 -15.48
C GLU A 87 -8.65 3.45 -15.36
N GLY A 88 -8.56 2.94 -14.14
CA GLY A 88 -8.61 1.50 -13.85
C GLY A 88 -7.56 1.03 -12.84
N ASP A 89 -7.68 -0.23 -12.47
CA ASP A 89 -6.79 -0.92 -11.53
C ASP A 89 -5.44 -1.27 -12.19
N ILE A 90 -4.33 -0.90 -11.55
CA ILE A 90 -2.98 -1.25 -12.01
C ILE A 90 -2.30 -2.16 -10.98
N VAL A 91 -2.13 -3.44 -11.32
CA VAL A 91 -1.37 -4.38 -10.48
C VAL A 91 0.12 -4.10 -10.63
N LEU A 92 0.80 -3.82 -9.52
CA LEU A 92 2.22 -3.55 -9.50
C LEU A 92 3.04 -4.84 -9.59
N LYS A 93 4.15 -4.76 -10.29
CA LYS A 93 5.12 -5.86 -10.41
C LYS A 93 6.25 -5.66 -9.42
N ARG A 94 6.75 -6.76 -8.87
CA ARG A 94 7.95 -6.74 -8.05
C ARG A 94 9.15 -6.28 -8.89
N ALA A 95 9.98 -5.40 -8.34
CA ALA A 95 11.19 -4.89 -8.97
C ALA A 95 12.31 -5.94 -8.99
#